data_AF-A0A375I1N7-F1
#
_entry.id   AF-A0A375I1N7-F1
#
_cell.length_a   1.000
_cell.length_b   1.000
_cell.length_c   1.000
_cell.angle_alpha   90.00
_cell.angle_beta   90.00
_cell.angle_gamma   90.00
#
_symmetry.space_group_name_H-M   'P 1'
#
loop_
_entity.id
_entity.type
_entity.pdbx_description
1 polymer ?
#
loop_
_entity_poly.entity_id
_entity_poly.type
_entity_poly.pdbx_seq_one_letter_code
_entity_poly.pdbx_strand_id
1 'polypeptide(L)' 'MEVLRVFNNNVVLARDELGREVVVTGRGVGFKKKSGDPVDPALTVTGQNTTQERTTTA' A
#
# COMPACT_ATOMS: atom_id res chain seq x y z
N MET A 1 -7.58 -7.61 3.35
CA MET A 1 -6.48 -6.63 3.44
C MET A 1 -6.77 -5.59 4.50
N GLU A 2 -5.80 -5.30 5.37
CA GLU A 2 -5.90 -4.28 6.44
C GLU A 2 -4.94 -3.11 6.17
N VAL A 3 -5.32 -1.88 6.51
CA VAL A 3 -4.42 -0.73 6.39
C VAL A 3 -3.38 -0.74 7.51
N LEU A 4 -2.10 -0.83 7.16
CA LEU A 4 -0.99 -0.66 8.10
C LEU A 4 -0.71 0.83 8.34
N ARG A 5 -0.67 1.61 7.26
CA ARG A 5 -0.33 3.04 7.31
C ARG A 5 -0.97 3.79 6.15
N VAL A 6 -1.49 4.98 6.42
CA VAL A 6 -1.99 5.88 5.38
C VAL A 6 -0.88 6.86 5.01
N PHE A 7 -0.49 6.90 3.73
CA PHE A 7 0.51 7.87 3.25
C PHE A 7 -0.16 9.14 2.72
N ASN A 8 -1.28 9.00 2.01
CA ASN A 8 -2.07 10.09 1.45
C ASN A 8 -3.52 9.62 1.24
N ASN A 9 -4.45 10.55 0.95
CA ASN A 9 -5.80 10.29 0.45
C ASN A 9 -5.87 9.26 -0.68
N ASN A 10 -4.81 9.13 -1.49
CA ASN A 10 -4.80 8.21 -2.63
C ASN A 10 -3.80 7.04 -2.48
N VAL A 11 -3.05 6.96 -1.38
CA VAL A 11 -2.01 5.94 -1.19
C VAL A 11 -2.00 5.44 0.24
N VAL A 12 -2.11 4.13 0.42
CA VAL A 12 -2.04 3.46 1.72
C VAL A 12 -1.16 2.21 1.64
N LEU A 13 -0.48 1.90 2.73
CA LEU A 13 0.17 0.61 2.94
C LEU A 13 -0.87 -0.33 3.56
N ALA A 14 -1.08 -1.48 2.95
CA ALA A 14 -1.96 -2.51 3.47
C ALA A 14 -1.22 -3.85 3.59
N ARG A 15 -1.74 -4.72 4.45
CA ARG A 15 -1.29 -6.10 4.58
C ARG A 15 -2.34 -7.05 4.03
N ASP A 16 -1.91 -7.96 3.16
CA ASP A 16 -2.73 -9.03 2.59
C ASP A 16 -2.89 -10.20 3.57
N GLU A 17 -3.83 -11.11 3.29
CA GLU A 17 -4.08 -12.30 4.13
C GLU A 17 -2.87 -13.24 4.21
N LEU A 18 -2.00 -13.20 3.19
CA LEU A 18 -0.71 -13.90 3.16
C LEU A 18 0.40 -13.19 3.96
N GLY A 19 0.09 -12.11 4.69
CA GLY A 19 1.05 -11.33 5.46
C GLY A 19 1.96 -10.43 4.62
N ARG A 20 1.69 -10.31 3.31
CA ARG A 20 2.48 -9.48 2.39
C ARG A 20 2.08 -8.02 2.51
N GLU A 21 3.08 -7.15 2.56
CA GLU A 21 2.88 -5.70 2.51
C GLU A 21 2.67 -5.26 1.07
N VAL A 22 1.57 -4.54 0.82
CA VAL A 22 1.19 -4.04 -0.50
C VAL A 22 0.88 -2.55 -0.42
N VAL A 23 1.37 -1.79 -1.38
CA VAL A 23 0.98 -0.39 -1.53
C VAL A 23 -0.29 -0.36 -2.36
N VAL A 24 -1.36 0.15 -1.78
CA VAL A 24 -2.64 0.33 -2.46
C VAL A 24 -2.74 1.78 -2.88
N THR A 25 -2.82 1.99 -4.19
CA THR A 25 -3.02 3.31 -4.79
C THR A 25 -4.38 3.33 -5.48
N GLY A 26 -5.15 4.38 -5.23
CA GLY A 26 -6.51 4.50 -5.78
C GLY A 26 -7.14 5.83 -5.37
N ARG A 27 -8.07 6.33 -6.18
CA ARG A 27 -8.74 7.62 -5.90
C ARG A 27 -9.55 7.51 -4.60
N GLY A 28 -9.10 8.20 -3.56
CA GLY A 28 -9.76 8.23 -2.25
C GLY A 28 -9.53 7.01 -1.36
N VAL A 29 -8.58 6.12 -1.67
CA VAL A 29 -8.33 4.90 -0.88
C VAL A 29 -7.85 5.17 0.55
N GLY A 30 -7.25 6.35 0.78
CA GLY A 30 -6.84 6.83 2.10
C GLY A 30 -7.76 7.90 2.69
N PHE A 31 -8.82 8.30 1.98
CA PHE A 31 -9.69 9.38 2.44
C PHE A 31 -10.52 8.92 3.64
N LYS A 32 -10.28 9.54 4.81
CA LYS A 32 -10.85 9.17 6.12
C LYS A 32 -10.53 7.74 6.60
N LYS A 33 -9.55 7.06 6.00
CA LYS A 33 -9.05 5.76 6.47
C LYS A 33 -7.98 5.96 7.54
N LYS A 34 -7.80 4.96 8.40
CA LYS A 34 -6.82 4.92 9.50
C LYS A 34 -6.20 3.52 9.59
N SER A 35 -5.10 3.38 10.33
CA SER A 35 -4.49 2.07 10.56
C SER A 35 -5.50 1.11 11.21
N GLY A 36 -5.59 -0.11 10.69
CA GLY A 36 -6.55 -1.13 11.09
C GLY A 36 -7.89 -1.09 10.34
N ASP A 37 -8.16 -0.07 9.53
CA ASP A 37 -9.36 -0.07 8.69
C ASP A 37 -9.22 -1.10 7.55
N PRO A 38 -10.31 -1.78 7.14
CA PRO A 38 -10.28 -2.69 6.00
C PRO A 38 -10.08 -1.90 4.70
N VAL A 39 -9.23 -2.39 3.80
CA VAL A 39 -9.07 -1.80 2.45
C VAL A 39 -9.63 -2.76 1.41
N ASP A 40 -10.29 -2.21 0.40
CA ASP A 40 -10.89 -3.01 -0.66
C ASP A 40 -9.80 -3.55 -1.60
N PRO A 41 -9.60 -4.88 -1.68
CA PRO A 41 -8.59 -5.49 -2.54
C PRO A 41 -8.88 -5.30 -4.03
N ALA A 42 -10.11 -4.94 -4.43
CA ALA A 42 -10.44 -4.71 -5.84
C ALA A 42 -9.81 -3.43 -6.41
N LEU A 43 -9.36 -2.50 -5.55
CA LEU A 43 -8.73 -1.23 -5.93
C LEU A 43 -7.19 -1.33 -6.00
N THR A 44 -6.62 -2.53 -5.93
CA THR A 44 -5.17 -2.69 -5.79
C THR A 44 -4.43 -2.60 -7.12
N VAL A 45 -3.57 -1.59 -7.27
CA VAL A 45 -2.38 -1.69 -8.13
C VAL A 45 -1.26 -2.23 -7.26
N THR A 46 -0.91 -3.51 -7.43
CA THR A 46 0.18 -4.14 -6.67
C THR A 46 1.53 -3.66 -7.23
N GLY A 47 2.02 -2.53 -6.73
CA GLY A 47 3.44 -2.19 -6.86
C GLY A 47 4.24 -3.07 -5.91
N GLN A 48 4.74 -4.22 -6.38
CA GLN A 48 5.79 -4.94 -5.66
C GLN A 48 7.08 -4.14 -5.83
N ASN A 49 7.31 -3.17 -4.96
CA ASN A 49 8.62 -2.55 -4.82
C ASN A 49 9.55 -3.59 -4.19
N THR A 50 9.99 -4.56 -5.00
CA THR A 50 11.28 -5.21 -4.77
C THR A 50 12.27 -4.07 -4.62
N THR A 51 13.08 -4.12 -3.57
CA THR A 51 14.18 -3.18 -3.31
C THR A 51 14.84 -2.83 -4.65
N GLN A 52 14.60 -1.62 -5.16
CA GLN A 52 15.41 -1.10 -6.25
C GLN A 52 16.75 -0.78 -5.61
N GLU A 53 17.63 -1.78 -5.63
CA GLU A 53 19.05 -1.63 -5.39
C GLU A 53 19.53 -0.55 -6.36
N ARG A 54 19.55 0.70 -5.88
CA ARG A 54 20.34 1.75 -6.51
C ARG A 54 21.79 1.37 -6.27
N THR A 55 22.32 0.53 -7.15
CA THR A 55 23.75 0.51 -7.44
C THR A 55 24.07 1.89 -8.00
N THR A 56 24.39 2.83 -7.12
CA THR A 56 25.21 3.98 -7.47
C THR A 56 26.60 3.42 -7.77
N THR A 57 26.83 3.05 -9.03
CA THR A 57 28.16 2.76 -9.54
C THR A 57 28.88 4.08 -9.74
N ALA A 58 29.94 4.26 -8.93
CA ALA A 58 31.14 5.11 -9.07
C ALA A 58 31.00 6.50 -9.69
#